data_AF-K1TKC8-F1
#
_entry.id   AF-K1TKC8-F1
#
_cell.length_a   1.000
_cell.length_b   1.000
_cell.length_c   1.000
_cell.angle_alpha   90.00
_cell.angle_beta   90.00
_cell.angle_gamma   90.00
#
_symmetry.space_group_name_H-M   'P 1'
#
loop_
_entity.id
_entity.type
_entity.pdbx_description
1 polymer ?
#
loop_
_entity_poly.entity_id
_entity_poly.type
_entity_poly.pdbx_seq_one_letter_code
_entity_poly.pdbx_strand_id
1 'polypeptide(L)'
;MKEKHVKEYRSYFDRMHLSLPYDSSLDALPTDERLARIDKEHPDNGLINTYFDFGRYLLISSSRGDCLPANLQGIWNDSLSAPWGSKFTININTEMNYWPALSCRLADCEKPLFTHMLRMLENG
;
A
#
# COMPACT_ATOMS: atom_id res chain seq x y z
N MET A 1 -1.18 10.24 -22.44
CA MET A 1 -0.77 10.32 -21.01
C MET A 1 -1.56 9.34 -20.13
N LYS A 2 -2.91 9.42 -20.09
CA LYS A 2 -3.77 8.50 -19.31
C LYS A 2 -3.60 7.01 -19.65
N GLU A 3 -3.69 6.64 -20.92
CA GLU A 3 -3.62 5.22 -21.34
C GLU A 3 -2.29 4.56 -20.96
N LYS A 4 -1.17 5.27 -21.15
CA LYS A 4 0.16 4.80 -20.76
C LYS A 4 0.23 4.54 -19.24
N HIS A 5 -0.29 5.47 -18.44
CA HIS A 5 -0.36 5.33 -16.99
C HIS A 5 -1.22 4.12 -16.58
N VAL A 6 -2.44 4.00 -17.12
CA VAL A 6 -3.33 2.88 -16.79
C VAL A 6 -2.69 1.54 -17.16
N LYS A 7 -2.10 1.44 -18.35
CA LYS A 7 -1.41 0.22 -18.80
C LYS A 7 -0.26 -0.16 -17.86
N GLU A 8 0.55 0.80 -17.46
CA GLU A 8 1.69 0.58 -16.57
C GLU A 8 1.23 0.20 -15.15
N TYR A 9 0.32 0.97 -14.54
CA TYR A 9 -0.23 0.68 -13.22
C TYR A 9 -0.88 -0.72 -13.15
N ARG A 10 -1.72 -1.04 -14.14
CA ARG A 10 -2.38 -2.36 -14.23
C ARG A 10 -1.39 -3.51 -14.38
N SER A 11 -0.23 -3.27 -14.99
CA SER A 11 0.82 -4.29 -15.08
C SER A 11 1.33 -4.74 -13.71
N TYR A 12 1.16 -3.94 -12.65
CA TYR A 12 1.43 -4.31 -11.26
C TYR A 12 0.16 -4.80 -10.54
N PHE A 13 -0.91 -4.00 -10.62
CA PHE A 13 -2.11 -4.21 -9.80
C PHE A 13 -2.89 -5.48 -10.19
N ASP A 14 -2.98 -5.80 -11.49
CA ASP A 14 -3.79 -6.94 -11.98
C ASP A 14 -3.12 -8.31 -11.71
N ARG A 15 -1.91 -8.36 -11.16
CA ARG A 15 -1.14 -9.62 -10.97
C ARG A 15 -1.70 -10.56 -9.89
N MET A 16 -2.51 -10.01 -8.98
CA MET A 16 -3.10 -10.69 -7.83
C MET A 16 -4.48 -10.10 -7.58
N HIS A 17 -5.38 -10.90 -7.02
CA HIS A 17 -6.74 -10.49 -6.67
C HIS A 17 -7.22 -11.34 -5.49
N LEU A 18 -7.86 -10.70 -4.51
CA LEU A 18 -8.55 -11.37 -3.41
C LEU A 18 -10.05 -11.18 -3.62
N SER A 19 -10.80 -12.28 -3.59
CA SER A 19 -12.26 -12.25 -3.67
C SER A 19 -12.85 -13.16 -2.61
N LEU A 20 -13.31 -12.54 -1.54
CA LEU A 20 -14.16 -13.18 -0.53
C LEU A 20 -15.63 -12.93 -0.87
N PRO A 21 -16.53 -13.93 -0.77
CA PRO A 21 -17.97 -13.72 -0.93
C PRO A 21 -18.50 -12.68 0.06
N TYR A 22 -19.37 -11.79 -0.42
CA TYR A 22 -19.97 -10.71 0.37
C TYR A 22 -21.33 -10.29 -0.19
N ASP A 23 -22.09 -9.52 0.59
CA ASP A 23 -23.33 -8.88 0.15
C ASP A 23 -23.01 -7.64 -0.70
N SER A 24 -23.22 -7.74 -2.01
CA SER A 24 -22.96 -6.64 -2.95
C SER A 24 -23.93 -5.46 -2.82
N SER A 25 -25.02 -5.59 -2.06
CA SER A 25 -25.88 -4.43 -1.77
C SER A 25 -25.13 -3.34 -0.98
N LEU A 26 -24.08 -3.73 -0.26
CA LEU A 26 -23.21 -2.81 0.49
C LEU A 26 -22.33 -1.93 -0.42
N ASP A 27 -22.18 -2.26 -1.71
CA ASP A 27 -21.38 -1.44 -2.64
C ASP A 27 -22.05 -0.11 -2.99
N ALA A 28 -23.35 0.03 -2.70
CA ALA A 28 -24.05 1.31 -2.82
C ALA A 28 -23.67 2.29 -1.69
N LEU A 29 -23.09 1.81 -0.59
CA LEU A 29 -22.69 2.64 0.54
C LEU A 29 -21.29 3.22 0.32
N PRO A 30 -21.06 4.50 0.67
CA PRO A 30 -19.72 5.08 0.77
C PRO A 30 -18.80 4.30 1.72
N THR A 31 -17.49 4.34 1.46
CA THR A 31 -16.50 3.58 2.25
C THR A 31 -16.48 3.96 3.73
N ASP A 32 -16.69 5.24 4.05
CA ASP A 32 -16.78 5.75 5.43
C ASP A 32 -18.01 5.20 6.17
N GLU A 33 -19.17 5.09 5.51
CA GLU A 33 -20.35 4.45 6.08
C GLU A 33 -20.15 2.95 6.29
N ARG A 34 -19.51 2.25 5.34
CA ARG A 34 -19.16 0.83 5.49
C ARG A 34 -18.21 0.61 6.68
N LEU A 35 -17.21 1.47 6.85
CA LEU A 35 -16.29 1.45 7.99
C LEU A 35 -16.98 1.74 9.33
N ALA A 36 -17.95 2.65 9.35
CA ALA A 36 -18.70 2.97 10.56
C ALA A 36 -19.64 1.84 11.00
N ARG A 37 -20.08 1.00 10.05
CA ARG A 37 -21.02 -0.10 10.28
C ARG A 37 -20.35 -1.44 10.61
N ILE A 38 -19.15 -1.70 10.11
CA ILE A 38 -18.53 -3.03 10.21
C ILE A 38 -18.25 -3.40 11.68
N ASP A 39 -18.82 -4.53 12.11
CA ASP A 39 -18.57 -5.14 13.42
C ASP A 39 -18.70 -6.66 13.33
N LYS A 40 -18.73 -7.35 14.49
CA LYS A 40 -18.80 -8.81 14.54
C LYS A 40 -20.14 -9.36 14.04
N GLU A 41 -21.22 -8.63 14.26
CA GLU A 41 -22.59 -8.96 13.87
C GLU A 41 -22.90 -8.53 12.43
N HIS A 42 -22.16 -7.55 11.90
CA HIS A 42 -22.29 -6.97 10.57
C HIS A 42 -20.96 -7.05 9.78
N PRO A 43 -20.52 -8.25 9.38
CA PRO A 43 -19.29 -8.39 8.63
C PRO A 43 -19.41 -7.80 7.22
N ASP A 44 -18.33 -7.22 6.72
CA ASP A 44 -18.25 -6.70 5.34
C ASP A 44 -16.99 -7.21 4.64
N ASN A 45 -17.08 -8.41 4.06
CA ASN A 45 -16.01 -9.03 3.30
C ASN A 45 -15.63 -8.24 2.02
N GLY A 46 -16.54 -7.45 1.47
CA GLY A 46 -16.24 -6.57 0.32
C GLY A 46 -15.30 -5.44 0.73
N LEU A 47 -15.48 -4.91 1.94
CA LEU A 47 -14.56 -3.93 2.53
C LEU A 47 -13.20 -4.56 2.84
N ILE A 48 -13.16 -5.82 3.27
CA ILE A 48 -11.89 -6.57 3.45
C ILE A 48 -11.15 -6.75 2.12
N ASN A 49 -11.85 -7.14 1.04
CA ASN A 49 -11.26 -7.21 -0.31
C ASN A 49 -10.68 -5.84 -0.71
N THR A 50 -11.45 -4.77 -0.50
CA THR A 50 -11.04 -3.39 -0.79
C THR A 50 -9.80 -2.98 0.02
N TYR A 51 -9.74 -3.31 1.31
CA TYR A 51 -8.62 -2.98 2.17
C TYR A 51 -7.33 -3.73 1.77
N PHE A 52 -7.46 -5.01 1.38
CA PHE A 52 -6.34 -5.79 0.83
C PHE A 52 -5.78 -5.13 -0.44
N ASP A 53 -6.66 -4.77 -1.37
CA ASP A 53 -6.26 -4.10 -2.61
C ASP A 53 -5.71 -2.68 -2.35
N PHE A 54 -6.20 -1.99 -1.33
CA PHE A 54 -5.69 -0.67 -0.93
C PHE A 54 -4.24 -0.74 -0.44
N GLY A 55 -3.87 -1.74 0.36
CA GLY A 55 -2.46 -1.92 0.77
C GLY A 55 -1.52 -2.12 -0.43
N ARG A 56 -1.97 -2.89 -1.44
CA ARG A 56 -1.23 -3.08 -2.70
C ARG A 56 -1.16 -1.79 -3.52
N TYR A 57 -2.27 -1.07 -3.64
CA TYR A 57 -2.35 0.23 -4.30
C TYR A 57 -1.35 1.23 -3.68
N LEU A 58 -1.29 1.29 -2.34
CA LEU A 58 -0.40 2.21 -1.63
C LEU A 58 1.06 1.89 -1.92
N LEU A 59 1.47 0.61 -1.79
CA LEU A 59 2.86 0.22 -2.06
C LEU A 59 3.28 0.49 -3.52
N ILE A 60 2.41 0.17 -4.48
CA ILE A 60 2.62 0.52 -5.90
C ILE A 60 2.79 2.05 -6.02
N SER A 61 1.95 2.82 -5.35
CA SER A 61 1.94 4.28 -5.50
C SER A 61 3.11 4.98 -4.82
N SER A 62 3.70 4.37 -3.78
CA SER A 62 4.77 4.99 -2.97
C SER A 62 6.17 4.42 -3.17
N SER A 63 6.32 3.24 -3.81
CA SER A 63 7.62 2.56 -3.91
C SER A 63 7.82 1.87 -5.27
N ARG A 64 8.23 2.63 -6.30
CA ARG A 64 8.54 2.10 -7.65
C ARG A 64 9.68 2.84 -8.34
N GLY A 65 10.34 2.15 -9.26
CA GLY A 65 11.39 2.76 -10.09
C GLY A 65 12.58 3.20 -9.24
N ASP A 66 13.00 4.45 -9.42
CA ASP A 66 14.18 5.03 -8.77
C ASP A 66 13.83 5.98 -7.60
N CYS A 67 12.61 5.88 -7.06
CA CYS A 67 12.20 6.65 -5.88
C CYS A 67 12.89 6.17 -4.59
N LEU A 68 12.70 6.90 -3.49
CA LEU A 68 13.02 6.42 -2.15
C LEU A 68 11.99 5.36 -1.71
N PRO A 69 12.33 4.48 -0.74
CA PRO A 69 11.36 3.56 -0.17
C PRO A 69 10.21 4.30 0.51
N ALA A 70 9.10 3.58 0.70
CA ALA A 70 7.95 4.07 1.46
C ALA A 70 8.37 4.34 2.92
N ASN A 71 8.18 5.56 3.38
CA ASN A 71 8.44 5.95 4.77
C ASN A 71 7.20 5.69 5.67
N LEU A 72 7.17 6.20 6.90
CA LEU A 72 6.02 6.04 7.83
C LEU A 72 4.66 6.47 7.26
N GLN A 73 4.64 7.36 6.27
CA GLN A 73 3.43 7.86 5.62
C GLN A 73 3.45 7.58 4.11
N GLY A 74 4.28 6.63 3.65
CA GLY A 74 4.52 6.36 2.23
C GLY A 74 5.20 7.55 1.55
N ILE A 75 4.38 8.39 0.91
CA ILE A 75 4.76 9.68 0.31
C ILE A 75 3.78 10.82 0.65
N TRP A 76 2.80 10.56 1.52
CA TRP A 76 1.67 11.45 1.79
C TRP A 76 1.82 12.13 3.14
N ASN A 77 2.33 13.36 3.14
CA ASN A 77 2.48 14.18 4.34
C ASN A 77 2.30 15.67 3.98
N ASP A 78 1.51 16.38 4.76
CA ASP A 78 1.20 17.81 4.60
C ASP A 78 1.89 18.69 5.67
N SER A 79 2.56 18.08 6.64
CA SER A 79 3.18 18.77 7.77
C SER A 79 4.70 18.88 7.64
N LEU A 80 5.25 20.07 7.92
CA LEU A 80 6.70 20.23 8.07
C LEU A 80 7.26 19.54 9.33
N SER A 81 6.42 19.33 10.34
CA SER A 81 6.75 18.63 11.58
C SER A 81 5.89 17.38 11.70
N ALA A 82 6.12 16.44 10.78
CA ALA A 82 5.38 15.18 10.73
C ALA A 82 5.62 14.35 12.01
N PRO A 83 4.62 13.58 12.47
CA PRO A 83 4.81 12.61 13.56
C PRO A 83 6.00 11.69 13.28
N TRP A 84 6.91 11.59 14.26
CA TRP A 84 8.19 10.87 14.14
C TRP A 84 9.04 11.25 12.91
N GLY A 85 8.81 12.44 12.34
CA GLY A 85 9.51 12.97 11.17
C GLY A 85 9.13 12.31 9.85
N SER A 86 8.07 11.48 9.79
CA SER A 86 7.73 10.66 8.62
C SER A 86 8.94 9.87 8.08
N LYS A 87 9.86 9.47 8.97
CA LYS A 87 11.16 8.91 8.59
C LYS A 87 11.09 7.41 8.29
N PHE A 88 12.24 6.80 8.06
CA PHE A 88 12.39 5.34 8.06
C PHE A 88 12.64 4.85 9.50
N THR A 89 11.64 4.21 10.10
CA THR A 89 11.77 3.58 11.43
C THR A 89 11.99 2.08 11.23
N ILE A 90 13.23 1.63 11.44
CA ILE A 90 13.77 0.31 11.03
C ILE A 90 13.82 -0.73 12.16
N ASN A 91 12.83 -0.70 13.04
CA ASN A 91 12.68 -1.70 14.10
C ASN A 91 11.32 -2.39 14.05
N ILE A 92 10.51 -2.10 13.03
CA ILE A 92 9.24 -2.76 12.68
C ILE A 92 8.57 -2.08 11.47
N ASN A 93 8.55 -0.73 11.43
CA ASN A 93 7.66 -0.01 10.52
C ASN A 93 8.09 -0.10 9.06
N THR A 94 9.37 0.17 8.78
CA THR A 94 9.90 0.06 7.42
C THR A 94 9.79 -1.38 6.94
N GLU A 95 10.07 -2.37 7.78
CA GLU A 95 9.92 -3.78 7.45
C GLU A 95 8.47 -4.13 7.10
N MET A 96 7.52 -3.66 7.94
CA MET A 96 6.08 -3.88 7.76
C MET A 96 5.56 -3.28 6.45
N ASN A 97 6.06 -2.11 6.03
CA ASN A 97 5.71 -1.52 4.74
C ASN A 97 5.95 -2.48 3.57
N TYR A 98 6.94 -3.37 3.69
CA TYR A 98 7.37 -4.28 2.61
C TYR A 98 6.95 -5.74 2.79
N TRP A 99 6.36 -6.13 3.93
CA TRP A 99 5.78 -7.49 4.11
C TRP A 99 4.85 -7.95 2.97
N PRO A 100 3.97 -7.11 2.39
CA PRO A 100 3.10 -7.56 1.30
C PRO A 100 3.83 -7.66 -0.05
N ALA A 101 5.05 -7.16 -0.20
CA ALA A 101 5.66 -6.98 -1.52
C ALA A 101 5.82 -8.30 -2.28
N LEU A 102 6.43 -9.33 -1.68
CA LEU A 102 6.57 -10.63 -2.34
C LEU A 102 5.25 -11.41 -2.40
N SER A 103 4.53 -11.50 -1.29
CA SER A 103 3.29 -12.29 -1.17
C SER A 103 2.18 -11.78 -2.09
N CYS A 104 2.14 -10.48 -2.38
CA CYS A 104 1.16 -9.84 -3.26
C CYS A 104 1.66 -9.59 -4.68
N ARG A 105 2.76 -10.25 -5.10
CA ARG A 105 3.34 -10.19 -6.47
C ARG A 105 3.83 -8.80 -6.90
N LEU A 106 4.38 -8.06 -5.95
CA LEU A 106 4.93 -6.70 -6.08
C LEU A 106 6.44 -6.64 -5.77
N ALA A 107 7.20 -7.68 -6.11
CA ALA A 107 8.66 -7.71 -5.88
C ALA A 107 9.40 -6.48 -6.48
N ASP A 108 8.92 -5.96 -7.61
CA ASP A 108 9.43 -4.72 -8.22
C ASP A 108 9.41 -3.52 -7.26
N CYS A 109 8.46 -3.51 -6.32
CA CYS A 109 8.29 -2.43 -5.36
C CYS A 109 9.30 -2.48 -4.21
N GLU A 110 10.03 -3.59 -4.01
CA GLU A 110 11.11 -3.68 -3.00
C GLU A 110 12.41 -3.04 -3.48
N LYS A 111 12.57 -2.85 -4.80
CA LYS A 111 13.81 -2.31 -5.38
C LYS A 111 14.25 -0.97 -4.76
N PRO A 112 13.35 0.01 -4.52
CA PRO A 112 13.68 1.24 -3.78
C PRO A 112 14.29 0.99 -2.40
N LEU A 113 13.79 0.01 -1.64
CA LEU A 113 14.32 -0.33 -0.33
C LEU A 113 15.75 -0.85 -0.42
N PHE A 114 16.00 -1.86 -1.26
CA PHE A 114 17.34 -2.43 -1.42
C PHE A 114 18.34 -1.40 -1.95
N THR A 115 17.91 -0.56 -2.90
CA THR A 115 18.74 0.53 -3.43
C THR A 115 19.08 1.52 -2.32
N HIS A 116 18.13 1.86 -1.45
CA HIS A 116 18.37 2.75 -0.33
C HIS A 116 19.31 2.13 0.72
N MET A 117 19.14 0.85 1.06
CA MET A 117 20.05 0.12 1.95
C MET A 117 21.50 0.16 1.42
N LEU A 118 21.70 -0.09 0.13
CA LEU A 118 23.02 -0.01 -0.49
C LEU A 118 23.63 1.40 -0.43
N ARG A 119 22.80 2.46 -0.52
CA ARG A 119 23.25 3.84 -0.33
C ARG A 119 23.65 4.14 1.12
N MET A 120 22.97 3.53 2.09
CA MET A 120 23.26 3.74 3.51
C MET A 120 24.49 2.98 3.98
N LEU A 121 24.90 1.92 3.27
CA LEU A 121 26.08 1.11 3.61
C LEU A 121 27.34 1.94 3.87
N GLU A 122 27.55 3.03 3.15
CA GLU A 122 28.70 3.92 3.36
C GLU A 122 28.70 4.60 4.74
N ASN A 123 27.53 4.76 5.35
CA ASN A 123 27.30 5.53 6.57
C ASN A 123 26.89 4.69 7.80
N GLY A 124 26.51 3.42 7.62
CA GLY A 124 26.08 2.48 8.69
C GLY A 124 24.58 2.26 8.73
#